data_AF-A0A7F5RKI1-F1
#
_entry.id   AF-A0A7F5RKI1-F1
#
_cell.length_a   1.000
_cell.length_b   1.000
_cell.length_c   1.000
_cell.angle_alpha   90.00
_cell.angle_beta   90.00
_cell.angle_gamma   90.00
#
_symmetry.space_group_name_H-M   'P 1'
#
loop_
_entity.id
_entity.type
_entity.pdbx_description
1 polymer ?
#
loop_
_entity_poly.entity_id
_entity_poly.type
_entity_poly.pdbx_seq_one_letter_code
_entity_poly.pdbx_strand_id
1 'polypeptide(L)'
;MKNGTLYIFLLKGTYAYTADRNWENDVEVKRSGCNPNITRDIAYQLINGETGRNFNVILGGGRKMFLPRGQFDEQGQEGSRFDGLNLIEKWKQFKSKTGKSEYVWNRNQLVKLGEVQNLLGLFTDSHMSFDLDRDPNVEPSLTEMTQAAISVLSKNDNGYFLFVEGGMIDQAHHLTYAQKALGDTLAFADAVQRAVDITGSLWSIFCAISISGCAMCSATLATLQAIFAEQLEGRPVTN
;
A
#
# COMPACT_ATOMS: atom_id res chain seq x y z
N MET A 1 -17.02 5.73 -22.14
CA MET A 1 -16.69 5.00 -20.90
C MET A 1 -16.32 6.06 -19.86
N LYS A 2 -17.13 6.22 -18.81
CA LYS A 2 -16.88 7.20 -17.75
C LYS A 2 -15.74 6.68 -16.86
N ASN A 3 -14.84 7.57 -16.46
CA ASN A 3 -13.59 7.27 -15.77
C ASN A 3 -13.82 6.53 -14.43
N GLY A 4 -13.78 5.19 -14.46
CA GLY A 4 -13.63 4.38 -13.26
C GLY A 4 -12.22 4.58 -12.73
N THR A 5 -12.11 5.04 -11.48
CA THR A 5 -10.82 5.38 -10.88
C THR A 5 -10.41 4.29 -9.88
N LEU A 6 -9.18 3.81 -10.00
CA LEU A 6 -8.58 2.66 -9.30
C LEU A 6 -7.74 3.17 -8.10
N TYR A 7 -7.76 2.52 -6.92
CA TYR A 7 -7.07 3.01 -5.70
C TYR A 7 -6.48 1.88 -4.82
N ILE A 8 -5.18 1.92 -4.47
CA ILE A 8 -4.44 0.69 -4.06
C ILE A 8 -3.26 0.93 -3.10
N PHE A 9 -3.12 0.04 -2.11
CA PHE A 9 -1.91 -0.22 -1.30
C PHE A 9 -0.89 -1.05 -2.11
N LEU A 10 0.36 -0.60 -2.16
CA LEU A 10 1.31 -0.76 -3.28
C LEU A 10 1.69 -2.18 -3.76
N LEU A 11 0.76 -2.87 -4.43
CA LEU A 11 1.11 -3.98 -5.31
C LEU A 11 1.35 -3.48 -6.73
N LYS A 12 2.62 -3.58 -7.15
CA LYS A 12 3.15 -3.14 -8.45
C LYS A 12 2.30 -3.63 -9.63
N GLY A 13 1.73 -4.84 -9.54
CA GLY A 13 0.93 -5.45 -10.60
C GLY A 13 -0.37 -4.71 -10.96
N THR A 14 -0.76 -3.71 -10.18
CA THR A 14 -2.01 -2.99 -10.38
C THR A 14 -1.87 -1.74 -11.25
N TYR A 15 -0.64 -1.26 -11.44
CA TYR A 15 -0.35 -0.05 -12.23
C TYR A 15 0.91 -0.15 -13.09
N ALA A 16 1.88 -1.01 -12.73
CA ALA A 16 3.17 -1.08 -13.39
C ALA A 16 3.20 -2.12 -14.51
N TYR A 17 3.80 -1.73 -15.62
CA TYR A 17 4.20 -2.59 -16.72
C TYR A 17 5.72 -2.68 -16.71
N THR A 18 6.27 -3.79 -16.23
CA THR A 18 7.71 -4.00 -16.12
C THR A 18 8.07 -5.44 -16.48
N ALA A 19 9.24 -5.63 -17.09
CA ALA A 19 9.78 -6.96 -17.38
C ALA A 19 10.46 -7.58 -16.14
N ASP A 20 10.87 -6.75 -15.18
CA ASP A 20 11.50 -7.18 -13.94
C ASP A 20 10.85 -6.47 -12.74
N ARG A 21 10.45 -7.26 -11.74
CA ARG A 21 9.84 -6.76 -10.49
C ARG A 21 10.81 -5.93 -9.64
N ASN A 22 12.11 -6.07 -9.87
CA ASN A 22 13.16 -5.38 -9.12
C ASN A 22 13.45 -3.97 -9.64
N TRP A 23 12.86 -3.56 -10.78
CA TRP A 23 13.02 -2.23 -11.36
C TRP A 23 12.22 -1.15 -10.60
N GLU A 24 12.45 -1.06 -9.29
CA GLU A 24 11.74 -0.15 -8.39
C GLU A 24 12.10 1.31 -8.61
N ASN A 25 13.35 1.58 -9.00
CA ASN A 25 13.88 2.90 -9.33
C ASN A 25 14.72 2.84 -10.62
N ASP A 26 15.15 4.00 -11.09
CA ASP A 26 15.95 4.17 -12.31
C ASP A 26 17.33 3.49 -12.23
N VAL A 27 17.88 3.36 -11.01
CA VAL A 27 19.18 2.71 -10.77
C VAL A 27 19.08 1.21 -11.06
N GLU A 28 18.01 0.54 -10.62
CA GLU A 28 17.85 -0.90 -10.87
C GLU A 28 17.62 -1.20 -12.36
N VAL A 29 16.88 -0.36 -13.08
CA VAL A 29 16.75 -0.46 -14.54
C VAL A 29 18.12 -0.35 -15.22
N LYS A 30 18.92 0.63 -14.80
CA LYS A 30 20.27 0.86 -15.35
C LYS A 30 21.21 -0.30 -15.03
N ARG A 31 21.12 -0.89 -13.83
CA ARG A 31 21.93 -2.06 -13.41
C ARG A 31 21.63 -3.30 -14.25
N SER A 32 20.39 -3.48 -14.68
CA SER A 32 20.00 -4.56 -15.60
C SER A 32 20.41 -4.32 -17.06
N GLY A 33 21.11 -3.21 -17.37
CA GLY A 33 21.58 -2.88 -18.72
C GLY A 33 20.54 -2.18 -19.60
N CYS A 34 19.39 -1.80 -19.03
CA CYS A 34 18.34 -1.07 -19.75
C CYS A 34 18.51 0.45 -19.63
N ASN A 35 17.93 1.22 -20.56
CA ASN A 35 17.98 2.67 -20.52
C ASN A 35 16.81 3.23 -19.68
N PRO A 36 17.06 3.88 -18.52
CA PRO A 36 16.00 4.39 -17.64
C PRO A 36 15.15 5.52 -18.24
N ASN A 37 15.61 6.15 -19.33
CA ASN A 37 14.81 7.16 -20.05
C ASN A 37 13.73 6.52 -20.96
N ILE A 38 13.96 5.27 -21.39
CA ILE A 38 13.05 4.52 -22.25
C ILE A 38 12.22 3.55 -21.39
N THR A 39 12.89 2.77 -20.56
CA THR A 39 12.29 1.82 -19.62
C THR A 39 12.03 2.52 -18.30
N ARG A 40 10.78 2.91 -18.06
CA ARG A 40 10.41 3.64 -16.84
C ARG A 40 10.30 2.68 -15.66
N ASP A 41 10.97 3.04 -14.56
CA ASP A 41 10.91 2.29 -13.31
C ASP A 41 9.52 2.33 -12.67
N ILE A 42 9.28 1.41 -11.75
CA ILE A 42 7.98 1.21 -11.10
C ILE A 42 7.56 2.46 -10.30
N ALA A 43 8.46 3.09 -9.53
CA ALA A 43 8.12 4.30 -8.78
C ALA A 43 7.73 5.45 -9.72
N TYR A 44 8.42 5.61 -10.84
CA TYR A 44 8.02 6.56 -11.88
C TYR A 44 6.64 6.23 -12.45
N GLN A 45 6.36 4.97 -12.78
CA GLN A 45 5.05 4.55 -13.31
C GLN A 45 3.91 4.80 -12.33
N LEU A 46 4.15 4.71 -11.02
CA LEU A 46 3.14 5.02 -10.02
C LEU A 46 2.69 6.49 -10.08
N ILE A 47 3.62 7.43 -10.23
CA ILE A 47 3.30 8.87 -10.17
C ILE A 47 2.98 9.45 -11.56
N ASN A 48 3.66 8.98 -12.59
CA ASN A 48 3.59 9.52 -13.94
C ASN A 48 2.86 8.62 -14.94
N GLY A 49 2.67 7.33 -14.63
CA GLY A 49 2.00 6.37 -15.50
C GLY A 49 0.50 6.62 -15.60
N GLU A 50 -0.12 6.07 -16.66
CA GLU A 50 -1.54 6.32 -16.98
C GLU A 50 -2.50 5.88 -15.87
N THR A 51 -2.20 4.75 -15.24
CA THR A 51 -3.01 4.16 -14.16
C THR A 51 -2.67 4.80 -12.81
N GLY A 52 -1.39 4.73 -12.40
CA GLY A 52 -0.96 5.16 -11.06
C GLY A 52 -1.25 6.63 -10.77
N ARG A 53 -1.09 7.52 -11.76
CA ARG A 53 -1.36 8.97 -11.58
C ARG A 53 -2.80 9.26 -11.17
N ASN A 54 -3.75 8.36 -11.45
CA ASN A 54 -5.16 8.54 -11.13
C ASN A 54 -5.49 8.07 -9.69
N PHE A 55 -4.57 7.41 -8.99
CA PHE A 55 -4.83 6.93 -7.63
C PHE A 55 -5.01 8.10 -6.66
N ASN A 56 -6.14 8.18 -5.97
CA ASN A 56 -6.37 9.08 -4.85
C ASN A 56 -5.57 8.66 -3.63
N VAL A 57 -5.54 7.38 -3.30
CA VAL A 57 -4.87 6.88 -2.08
C VAL A 57 -3.71 5.97 -2.47
N ILE A 58 -2.53 6.28 -1.94
CA ILE A 58 -1.32 5.45 -1.98
C ILE A 58 -0.76 5.43 -0.56
N LEU A 59 -0.69 4.27 0.07
CA LEU A 59 -0.15 4.11 1.42
C LEU A 59 0.85 2.95 1.43
N GLY A 60 1.93 3.06 2.20
CA GLY A 60 2.94 2.01 2.35
C GLY A 60 4.31 2.53 2.77
N GLY A 61 5.36 1.76 2.48
CA GLY A 61 6.75 2.18 2.62
C GLY A 61 7.38 2.65 1.31
N GLY A 62 8.71 2.72 1.28
CA GLY A 62 9.49 2.84 0.05
C GLY A 62 9.94 4.24 -0.31
N ARG A 63 9.97 5.19 0.65
CA ARG A 63 10.35 6.61 0.40
C ARG A 63 11.64 6.77 -0.39
N LYS A 64 12.64 5.93 -0.14
CA LYS A 64 13.94 6.02 -0.81
C LYS A 64 13.84 5.89 -2.33
N MET A 65 12.81 5.20 -2.84
CA MET A 65 12.59 5.02 -4.29
C MET A 65 12.01 6.26 -4.97
N PHE A 66 11.51 7.23 -4.19
CA PHE A 66 10.87 8.45 -4.68
C PHE A 66 11.78 9.68 -4.62
N LEU A 67 12.86 9.61 -3.84
CA LEU A 67 13.77 10.72 -3.61
C LEU A 67 15.05 10.59 -4.43
N PRO A 68 15.60 11.71 -4.96
CA PRO A 68 16.89 11.72 -5.60
C PRO A 68 18.01 11.55 -4.59
N ARG A 69 19.13 10.97 -5.05
CA ARG A 69 20.37 10.91 -4.29
C ARG A 69 20.81 12.31 -3.87
N GLY A 70 21.33 12.43 -2.65
CA GLY A 70 21.68 13.71 -2.01
C GLY A 70 20.51 14.42 -1.31
N GLN A 71 19.27 13.94 -1.47
CA GLN A 71 18.13 14.40 -0.68
C GLN A 71 17.80 13.37 0.42
N PHE A 72 17.58 13.87 1.64
CA PHE A 72 17.24 13.06 2.80
C PHE A 72 15.75 13.15 3.10
N ASP A 73 15.16 12.03 3.52
CA ASP A 73 13.77 11.96 3.98
C ASP A 73 13.62 12.51 5.41
N GLU A 74 12.39 12.47 5.92
CA GLU A 74 12.05 13.00 7.25
C GLU A 74 12.64 12.18 8.41
N GLN A 75 13.18 10.99 8.12
CA GLN A 75 13.89 10.13 9.06
C GLN A 75 15.42 10.17 8.85
N GLY A 76 15.92 11.00 7.93
CA GLY A 76 17.34 11.15 7.65
C GLY A 76 17.91 10.10 6.69
N GLN A 77 17.07 9.35 5.96
CA GLN A 77 17.48 8.35 4.99
C GLN A 77 17.64 8.98 3.60
N GLU A 78 18.73 8.63 2.91
CA GLU A 78 19.02 9.18 1.57
C GLU A 78 18.16 8.54 0.48
N GLY A 79 17.73 9.37 -0.48
CA GLY A 79 17.08 8.91 -1.71
C GLY A 79 18.00 8.05 -2.60
N SER A 80 17.38 7.15 -3.36
CA SER A 80 18.10 6.19 -4.23
C SER A 80 18.11 6.57 -5.70
N ARG A 81 17.35 7.57 -6.15
CA ARG A 81 17.20 7.88 -7.59
C ARG A 81 18.39 8.67 -8.16
N PHE A 82 18.82 8.34 -9.38
CA PHE A 82 19.97 9.00 -10.05
C PHE A 82 19.52 9.96 -11.16
N ASP A 83 18.24 9.96 -11.50
CA ASP A 83 17.62 10.86 -12.48
C ASP A 83 17.30 12.27 -11.95
N GLY A 84 17.58 12.55 -10.67
CA GLY A 84 17.35 13.84 -10.03
C GLY A 84 15.86 14.15 -9.78
N LEU A 85 14.96 13.18 -9.96
CA LEU A 85 13.53 13.40 -9.77
C LEU A 85 13.14 13.21 -8.31
N ASN A 86 12.42 14.20 -7.77
CA ASN A 86 11.64 14.02 -6.55
C ASN A 86 10.19 13.70 -6.92
N LEU A 87 9.82 12.43 -6.79
CA LEU A 87 8.50 11.92 -7.16
C LEU A 87 7.41 12.30 -6.15
N ILE A 88 7.76 12.52 -4.88
CA ILE A 88 6.81 13.02 -3.85
C ILE A 88 6.35 14.44 -4.21
N GLU A 89 7.29 15.32 -4.56
CA GLU A 89 6.97 16.69 -4.97
C GLU A 89 6.19 16.72 -6.29
N LYS A 90 6.54 15.85 -7.26
CA LYS A 90 5.73 15.69 -8.48
C LYS A 90 4.30 15.24 -8.19
N TRP A 91 4.12 14.27 -7.28
CA TRP A 91 2.79 13.83 -6.88
C TRP A 91 1.99 14.98 -6.25
N LYS A 92 2.58 15.74 -5.33
CA LYS A 92 1.93 16.93 -4.73
C LYS A 92 1.52 17.94 -5.81
N GLN A 93 2.38 18.20 -6.78
CA GLN A 93 2.08 19.12 -7.90
C GLN A 93 0.96 18.63 -8.82
N PHE A 94 0.85 17.32 -9.05
CA PHE A 94 -0.22 16.76 -9.86
C PHE A 94 -1.55 16.73 -9.11
N LYS A 95 -1.53 16.31 -7.83
CA LYS A 95 -2.75 16.16 -7.04
C LYS A 95 -3.33 17.48 -6.54
N SER A 96 -2.51 18.52 -6.36
CA SER A 96 -3.01 19.86 -6.04
C SER A 96 -3.97 20.42 -7.11
N LYS A 97 -3.90 19.91 -8.35
CA LYS A 97 -4.81 20.28 -9.44
C LYS A 97 -6.12 19.50 -9.43
N THR A 98 -6.17 18.34 -8.77
CA THR A 98 -7.34 17.45 -8.74
C THR A 98 -8.12 17.53 -7.44
N GLY A 99 -7.56 18.15 -6.40
CA GLY A 99 -8.25 18.41 -5.15
C GLY A 99 -7.29 18.68 -3.99
N LYS A 100 -7.86 18.82 -2.79
CA LYS A 100 -7.12 18.82 -1.54
C LYS A 100 -6.36 17.49 -1.42
N SER A 101 -5.04 17.63 -1.33
CA SER A 101 -4.11 16.51 -1.28
C SER A 101 -3.20 16.64 -0.07
N GLU A 102 -2.86 15.51 0.54
CA GLU A 102 -2.02 15.49 1.73
C GLU A 102 -0.99 14.36 1.62
N TYR A 103 0.26 14.71 1.97
CA TYR A 103 1.35 13.77 2.08
C TYR A 103 1.68 13.57 3.56
N VAL A 104 1.70 12.31 3.99
CA VAL A 104 1.97 11.91 5.37
C VAL A 104 3.11 10.89 5.41
N TRP A 105 3.91 10.91 6.47
CA TRP A 105 5.07 10.02 6.60
C TRP A 105 5.18 9.33 7.98
N ASN A 106 4.25 9.61 8.88
CA ASN A 106 4.15 8.93 10.18
C ASN A 106 2.69 8.69 10.56
N ARG A 107 2.51 7.83 11.57
CA ARG A 107 1.20 7.49 12.10
C ARG A 107 0.44 8.71 12.61
N ASN A 108 1.10 9.61 13.34
CA ASN A 108 0.44 10.77 13.95
C ASN A 108 -0.24 11.67 12.90
N GLN A 109 0.39 11.84 11.73
CA GLN A 109 -0.21 12.56 10.61
C GLN A 109 -1.36 11.77 9.98
N LEU A 110 -1.21 10.45 9.81
CA LEU A 110 -2.27 9.61 9.25
C LEU A 110 -3.53 9.59 10.13
N VAL A 111 -3.40 9.45 11.44
CA VAL A 111 -4.56 9.36 12.36
C VAL A 111 -5.24 10.71 12.58
N LYS A 112 -4.51 11.82 12.37
CA LYS A 112 -5.04 13.19 12.44
C LYS A 112 -5.47 13.72 11.07
N LEU A 113 -5.49 12.85 10.05
CA LEU A 113 -5.81 13.24 8.69
C LEU A 113 -7.20 13.88 8.65
N GLY A 114 -7.26 15.09 8.09
CA GLY A 114 -8.52 15.78 7.86
C GLY A 114 -9.23 15.25 6.62
N GLU A 115 -10.28 15.95 6.21
CA GLU A 115 -10.92 15.63 4.94
C GLU A 115 -10.03 15.98 3.75
N VAL A 116 -9.62 14.98 2.97
CA VAL A 116 -8.83 15.12 1.74
C VAL A 116 -9.43 14.28 0.61
N GLN A 117 -9.09 14.61 -0.64
CA GLN A 117 -9.45 13.80 -1.81
C GLN A 117 -8.29 12.96 -2.33
N ASN A 118 -7.05 13.33 -2.01
CA ASN A 118 -5.86 12.55 -2.37
C ASN A 118 -4.94 12.42 -1.15
N LEU A 119 -4.38 11.24 -0.97
CA LEU A 119 -3.52 10.89 0.15
C LEU A 119 -2.32 10.08 -0.36
N LEU A 120 -1.11 10.54 -0.06
CA LEU A 120 0.12 9.78 -0.22
C LEU A 120 0.74 9.58 1.17
N GLY A 121 0.83 8.35 1.62
CA GLY A 121 1.43 7.96 2.89
C GLY A 121 2.63 7.07 2.65
N LEU A 122 3.83 7.56 2.97
CA LEU A 122 5.06 6.76 2.86
C LEU A 122 5.76 6.74 4.23
N PHE A 123 5.66 5.62 4.95
CA PHE A 123 5.96 5.58 6.40
C PHE A 123 7.38 5.12 6.75
N THR A 124 8.03 4.40 5.84
CA THR A 124 9.40 3.89 5.99
C THR A 124 10.21 4.15 4.72
N ASP A 125 11.54 4.06 4.81
CA ASP A 125 12.43 4.23 3.66
C ASP A 125 12.30 3.09 2.65
N SER A 126 12.05 1.86 3.12
CA SER A 126 11.95 0.63 2.34
C SER A 126 10.66 -0.13 2.66
N HIS A 127 10.73 -1.39 3.12
CA HIS A 127 9.54 -2.10 3.57
C HIS A 127 9.06 -1.53 4.90
N MET A 128 7.76 -1.71 5.18
CA MET A 128 7.20 -1.47 6.49
C MET A 128 7.73 -2.50 7.50
N SER A 129 7.69 -2.19 8.79
CA SER A 129 8.13 -3.12 9.82
C SER A 129 7.18 -4.32 9.91
N PHE A 130 7.67 -5.49 10.33
CA PHE A 130 6.79 -6.56 10.79
C PHE A 130 5.91 -6.04 11.94
N ASP A 131 4.64 -6.42 12.02
CA ASP A 131 3.74 -5.81 13.02
C ASP A 131 4.22 -6.01 14.47
N LEU A 132 4.91 -7.13 14.75
CA LEU A 132 5.51 -7.39 16.07
C LEU A 132 6.73 -6.52 16.42
N ASP A 133 7.41 -5.96 15.42
CA ASP A 133 8.60 -5.10 15.62
C ASP A 133 8.26 -3.60 15.47
N ARG A 134 7.06 -3.29 14.98
CA ARG A 134 6.61 -1.93 14.65
C ARG A 134 6.54 -1.06 15.90
N ASP A 135 7.07 0.17 15.84
CA ASP A 135 6.78 1.19 16.84
C ASP A 135 5.41 1.84 16.54
N PRO A 136 4.38 1.60 17.38
CA PRO A 136 3.03 2.11 17.13
C PRO A 136 2.89 3.63 17.34
N ASN A 137 3.95 4.34 17.72
CA ASN A 137 3.96 5.80 17.77
C ASN A 137 4.50 6.43 16.48
N VAL A 138 5.24 5.66 15.68
CA VAL A 138 5.91 6.14 14.46
C VAL A 138 5.18 5.63 13.23
N GLU A 139 4.86 4.34 13.18
CA GLU A 139 4.38 3.65 11.99
C GLU A 139 2.94 3.15 12.18
N PRO A 140 2.02 3.44 11.24
CA PRO A 140 0.63 3.00 11.36
C PRO A 140 0.49 1.50 11.12
N SER A 141 -0.52 0.88 11.74
CA SER A 141 -0.86 -0.51 11.44
C SER A 141 -1.55 -0.64 10.08
N LEU A 142 -1.60 -1.87 9.53
CA LEU A 142 -2.35 -2.16 8.31
C LEU A 142 -3.83 -1.81 8.46
N THR A 143 -4.39 -2.03 9.65
CA THR A 143 -5.76 -1.64 10.03
C THR A 143 -5.97 -0.13 9.95
N GLU A 144 -5.05 0.66 10.49
CA GLU A 144 -5.12 2.13 10.45
C GLU A 144 -5.01 2.67 9.03
N MET A 145 -4.10 2.12 8.23
CA MET A 145 -3.97 2.48 6.81
C MET A 145 -5.21 2.11 6.01
N THR A 146 -5.81 0.95 6.28
CA THR A 146 -7.05 0.50 5.63
C THR A 146 -8.21 1.43 5.97
N GLN A 147 -8.37 1.78 7.24
CA GLN A 147 -9.40 2.74 7.68
C GLN A 147 -9.20 4.11 7.04
N ALA A 148 -7.97 4.64 7.03
CA ALA A 148 -7.66 5.92 6.40
C ALA A 148 -7.98 5.89 4.90
N ALA A 149 -7.59 4.82 4.20
CA ALA A 149 -7.90 4.64 2.78
C ALA A 149 -9.42 4.65 2.53
N ILE A 150 -10.19 3.84 3.27
CA ILE A 150 -11.65 3.81 3.13
C ILE A 150 -12.25 5.19 3.39
N SER A 151 -11.78 5.93 4.40
CA SER A 151 -12.30 7.26 4.73
C SER A 151 -12.12 8.31 3.61
N VAL A 152 -11.07 8.16 2.79
CA VAL A 152 -10.84 9.02 1.62
C VAL A 152 -11.68 8.53 0.44
N LEU A 153 -11.69 7.21 0.21
CA LEU A 153 -12.30 6.59 -0.98
C LEU A 153 -13.82 6.53 -0.94
N SER A 154 -14.41 6.37 0.25
CA SER A 154 -15.88 6.26 0.43
C SER A 154 -16.62 7.55 0.08
N LYS A 155 -15.90 8.66 -0.13
CA LYS A 155 -16.48 9.94 -0.56
C LYS A 155 -16.83 9.98 -2.05
N ASN A 156 -16.44 8.96 -2.82
CA ASN A 156 -16.79 8.86 -4.23
C ASN A 156 -18.10 8.08 -4.39
N ASP A 157 -19.17 8.78 -4.78
CA ASP A 157 -20.50 8.19 -4.98
C ASP A 157 -20.55 7.12 -6.09
N ASN A 158 -19.55 7.10 -6.99
CA ASN A 158 -19.44 6.07 -8.03
C ASN A 158 -18.78 4.77 -7.52
N GLY A 159 -18.50 4.68 -6.21
CA GLY A 159 -17.77 3.59 -5.60
C GLY A 159 -16.26 3.71 -5.75
N TYR A 160 -15.55 2.72 -5.22
CA TYR A 160 -14.10 2.64 -5.26
C TYR A 160 -13.64 1.19 -5.34
N PHE A 161 -12.43 1.00 -5.86
CA PHE A 161 -11.66 -0.22 -5.67
C PHE A 161 -10.63 0.06 -4.59
N LEU A 162 -10.45 -0.86 -3.63
CA LEU A 162 -9.39 -0.81 -2.63
C LEU A 162 -8.67 -2.15 -2.61
N PHE A 163 -7.36 -2.10 -2.69
CA PHE A 163 -6.50 -3.26 -2.54
C PHE A 163 -5.61 -3.09 -1.31
N VAL A 164 -5.59 -4.09 -0.44
CA VAL A 164 -4.84 -4.13 0.82
C VAL A 164 -3.98 -5.39 0.83
N GLU A 165 -2.69 -5.25 1.15
CA GLU A 165 -1.71 -6.35 1.11
C GLU A 165 -1.08 -6.59 2.48
N GLY A 166 -1.11 -7.84 2.95
CA GLY A 166 -0.29 -8.32 4.07
C GLY A 166 1.12 -8.73 3.63
N GLY A 167 1.87 -7.85 2.96
CA GLY A 167 3.10 -8.21 2.25
C GLY A 167 4.25 -8.72 3.14
N MET A 168 4.24 -8.38 4.43
CA MET A 168 5.28 -8.81 5.38
C MET A 168 5.18 -10.29 5.77
N ILE A 169 4.02 -10.93 5.55
CA ILE A 169 3.83 -12.38 5.79
C ILE A 169 4.81 -13.20 4.93
N ASP A 170 4.94 -12.85 3.65
CA ASP A 170 5.86 -13.50 2.71
C ASP A 170 7.33 -13.27 3.10
N GLN A 171 7.67 -12.03 3.46
CA GLN A 171 9.02 -11.70 3.94
C GLN A 171 9.40 -12.48 5.20
N ALA A 172 8.48 -12.59 6.17
CA ALA A 172 8.69 -13.35 7.38
C ALA A 172 8.88 -14.84 7.09
N HIS A 173 8.11 -15.40 6.14
CA HIS A 173 8.30 -16.78 5.69
C HIS A 173 9.66 -17.00 5.03
N HIS A 174 10.09 -16.10 4.14
CA HIS A 174 11.41 -16.17 3.50
C HIS A 174 12.57 -16.09 4.51
N LEU A 175 12.40 -15.35 5.59
CA LEU A 175 13.37 -15.25 6.70
C LEU A 175 13.23 -16.35 7.75
N THR A 176 12.28 -17.29 7.60
CA THR A 176 11.95 -18.34 8.58
C THR A 176 11.49 -17.83 9.96
N TYR A 177 10.90 -16.64 10.01
CA TYR A 177 10.36 -16.03 11.22
C TYR A 177 8.88 -16.36 11.42
N ALA A 178 8.60 -17.60 11.86
CA ALA A 178 7.23 -18.10 12.01
C ALA A 178 6.34 -17.22 12.92
N GLN A 179 6.88 -16.71 14.04
CA GLN A 179 6.13 -15.84 14.95
C GLN A 179 5.72 -14.53 14.27
N LYS A 180 6.60 -13.93 13.46
CA LYS A 180 6.31 -12.70 12.71
C LYS A 180 5.32 -12.97 11.57
N ALA A 181 5.47 -14.07 10.85
CA ALA A 181 4.53 -14.46 9.80
C ALA A 181 3.09 -14.61 10.35
N LEU A 182 2.93 -15.24 11.53
CA LEU A 182 1.63 -15.33 12.20
C LEU A 182 1.15 -13.96 12.71
N GLY A 183 2.03 -13.14 13.27
CA GLY A 183 1.73 -11.78 13.70
C GLY A 183 1.17 -10.92 12.56
N ASP A 184 1.85 -10.88 11.40
CA ASP A 184 1.38 -10.14 10.24
C ASP A 184 0.11 -10.76 9.61
N THR A 185 -0.10 -12.07 9.76
CA THR A 185 -1.35 -12.71 9.35
C THR A 185 -2.53 -12.22 10.21
N LEU A 186 -2.34 -12.08 11.52
CA LEU A 186 -3.34 -11.48 12.41
C LEU A 186 -3.58 -10.01 12.07
N ALA A 187 -2.53 -9.23 11.82
CA ALA A 187 -2.65 -7.83 11.42
C ALA A 187 -3.43 -7.67 10.10
N PHE A 188 -3.27 -8.60 9.15
CA PHE A 188 -4.08 -8.63 7.92
C PHE A 188 -5.53 -8.99 8.19
N ALA A 189 -5.79 -9.97 9.04
CA ALA A 189 -7.16 -10.33 9.45
C ALA A 189 -7.87 -9.15 10.15
N ASP A 190 -7.18 -8.41 11.02
CA ASP A 190 -7.72 -7.22 11.67
C ASP A 190 -8.06 -6.11 10.66
N ALA A 191 -7.21 -5.92 9.65
CA ALA A 191 -7.45 -4.94 8.59
C ALA A 191 -8.70 -5.28 7.75
N VAL A 192 -8.88 -6.56 7.44
CA VAL A 192 -10.08 -7.08 6.75
C VAL A 192 -11.32 -6.87 7.61
N GLN A 193 -11.27 -7.29 8.88
CA GLN A 193 -12.40 -7.14 9.79
C GLN A 193 -12.80 -5.66 9.90
N ARG A 194 -11.80 -4.78 10.00
CA ARG A 194 -12.04 -3.34 10.05
C ARG A 194 -12.68 -2.81 8.77
N ALA A 195 -12.26 -3.30 7.60
CA ALA A 195 -12.88 -2.92 6.33
C ALA A 195 -14.36 -3.33 6.30
N VAL A 196 -14.69 -4.57 6.70
CA VAL A 196 -16.06 -5.08 6.81
C VAL A 196 -16.89 -4.22 7.77
N ASP A 197 -16.32 -3.81 8.90
CA ASP A 197 -17.00 -2.96 9.88
C ASP A 197 -17.35 -1.57 9.36
N ILE A 198 -16.49 -1.00 8.51
CA ILE A 198 -16.69 0.35 7.99
C ILE A 198 -17.66 0.35 6.81
N THR A 199 -17.57 -0.63 5.90
CA THR A 199 -18.35 -0.61 4.65
C THR A 199 -19.72 -1.29 4.75
N GLY A 200 -19.90 -2.17 5.74
CA GLY A 200 -21.05 -3.08 5.80
C GLY A 200 -21.01 -4.16 4.69
N SER A 201 -21.90 -5.13 4.78
CA SER A 201 -21.91 -6.34 3.93
C SER A 201 -22.81 -6.27 2.69
N LEU A 202 -23.72 -5.29 2.57
CA LEU A 202 -24.79 -5.38 1.56
C LEU A 202 -24.36 -5.03 0.12
N TRP A 203 -23.26 -4.29 -0.08
CA TRP A 203 -22.84 -3.80 -1.40
C TRP A 203 -21.33 -3.89 -1.68
N SER A 204 -20.56 -4.46 -0.74
CA SER A 204 -19.11 -4.58 -0.86
C SER A 204 -18.71 -6.04 -1.13
N ILE A 205 -17.88 -6.27 -2.15
CA ILE A 205 -17.30 -7.60 -2.42
C ILE A 205 -15.91 -7.63 -1.80
N PHE A 206 -15.71 -8.55 -0.86
CA PHE A 206 -14.41 -8.83 -0.26
C PHE A 206 -13.79 -10.07 -0.88
N CYS A 207 -12.55 -9.94 -1.35
CA CYS A 207 -11.79 -11.07 -1.90
C CYS A 207 -10.40 -11.10 -1.26
N ALA A 208 -10.13 -12.14 -0.48
CA ALA A 208 -8.81 -12.40 0.08
C ALA A 208 -8.17 -13.58 -0.64
N ILE A 209 -7.01 -13.34 -1.24
CA ILE A 209 -6.29 -14.30 -2.08
C ILE A 209 -4.84 -14.34 -1.63
N SER A 210 -4.29 -15.54 -1.48
CA SER A 210 -2.85 -15.75 -1.33
C SER A 210 -2.21 -15.92 -2.70
N ILE A 211 -1.16 -15.14 -3.00
CA ILE A 211 -0.51 -15.14 -4.33
C ILE A 211 0.39 -16.37 -4.51
N SER A 212 1.02 -16.84 -3.43
CA SER A 212 1.80 -18.09 -3.41
C SER A 212 1.90 -18.64 -1.98
N GLY A 213 1.85 -19.97 -1.82
CA GLY A 213 2.09 -20.61 -0.52
C GLY A 213 3.59 -20.79 -0.23
N CYS A 214 3.99 -20.70 1.05
CA CYS A 214 5.34 -21.02 1.52
C CYS A 214 5.35 -22.36 2.27
N ALA A 215 6.49 -23.06 2.38
CA ALA A 215 6.57 -24.43 2.93
C ALA A 215 6.00 -24.64 4.36
N MET A 216 5.74 -23.56 5.12
CA MET A 216 5.03 -23.59 6.40
C MET A 216 3.48 -23.54 6.26
N CYS A 217 2.94 -23.77 5.06
CA CYS A 217 1.60 -23.35 4.62
C CYS A 217 0.36 -23.97 5.28
N SER A 218 0.48 -25.05 6.06
CA SER A 218 -0.72 -25.76 6.53
C SER A 218 -1.48 -25.00 7.62
N ALA A 219 -0.80 -24.15 8.40
CA ALA A 219 -1.44 -23.41 9.50
C ALA A 219 -2.02 -22.06 9.04
N THR A 220 -1.25 -21.23 8.34
CA THR A 220 -1.64 -19.83 8.02
C THR A 220 -2.85 -19.71 7.09
N LEU A 221 -2.94 -20.54 6.04
CA LEU A 221 -4.07 -20.50 5.11
C LEU A 221 -5.37 -21.00 5.76
N ALA A 222 -5.26 -22.03 6.61
CA ALA A 222 -6.40 -22.57 7.36
C ALA A 222 -6.88 -21.58 8.43
N THR A 223 -5.97 -20.86 9.12
CA THR A 223 -6.33 -19.80 10.07
C THR A 223 -7.04 -18.64 9.37
N LEU A 224 -6.56 -18.20 8.21
CA LEU A 224 -7.26 -17.17 7.42
C LEU A 224 -8.65 -17.66 7.01
N GLN A 225 -8.78 -18.83 6.38
CA GLN A 225 -10.09 -19.36 5.98
C GLN A 225 -11.07 -19.52 7.15
N ALA A 226 -10.60 -19.96 8.32
CA ALA A 226 -11.42 -20.08 9.52
C ALA A 226 -11.87 -18.71 10.06
N ILE A 227 -10.97 -17.72 10.13
CA ILE A 227 -11.32 -16.35 10.55
C ILE A 227 -12.31 -15.72 9.58
N PHE A 228 -12.12 -15.90 8.27
CA PHE A 228 -13.01 -15.37 7.25
C PHE A 228 -14.42 -16.01 7.30
N ALA A 229 -14.50 -17.32 7.52
CA ALA A 229 -15.79 -18.01 7.65
C ALA A 229 -16.55 -17.54 8.89
N GLU A 230 -15.88 -17.44 10.05
CA GLU A 230 -16.50 -17.02 11.30
C GLU A 230 -16.99 -15.55 11.25
N GLN A 231 -16.23 -14.66 10.61
CA GLN A 231 -16.56 -13.24 10.52
C GLN A 231 -17.69 -12.90 9.53
N LEU A 232 -17.89 -13.73 8.50
CA LEU A 232 -18.96 -13.55 7.51
C LEU A 232 -20.25 -14.28 7.92
N GLU A 233 -20.16 -15.42 8.62
CA GLU A 233 -21.34 -16.20 9.04
C GLU A 233 -21.97 -15.68 10.34
N GLY A 234 -21.23 -14.95 11.18
CA GLY A 234 -21.67 -14.51 12.51
C GLY A 234 -22.56 -13.26 12.58
N ARG A 235 -22.89 -12.59 11.47
CA ARG A 235 -23.67 -11.33 11.51
C ARG A 235 -25.13 -11.54 11.12
N PRO A 236 -26.10 -11.26 12.03
CA PRO A 236 -27.51 -11.26 11.65
C PRO A 236 -27.75 -10.15 10.61
N VAL A 237 -28.42 -10.51 9.52
CA VAL A 237 -28.95 -9.54 8.56
C VAL A 237 -30.10 -8.80 9.26
N THR A 238 -29.80 -7.66 9.88
CA THR A 238 -30.85 -6.78 10.38
C THR A 238 -31.47 -6.04 9.20
N ASN A 239 -32.74 -6.35 8.93
CA ASN A 239 -33.61 -5.71 7.93
C ASN A 239 -33.72 -4.20 8.12
#